data_AF-A0A2H0KNM2-F1
#
_entry.id   AF-A0A2H0KNM2-F1
#
_cell.length_a   1.000
_cell.length_b   1.000
_cell.length_c   1.000
_cell.angle_alpha   90.00
_cell.angle_beta   90.00
_cell.angle_gamma   90.00
#
_symmetry.space_group_name_H-M   'P 1'
#
loop_
_entity.id
_entity.type
_entity.pdbx_description
1 polymer ?
#
loop_
_entity_poly.entity_id
_entity_poly.type
_entity_poly.pdbx_seq_one_letter_code
_entity_poly.pdbx_strand_id
1 'polypeptide(L)'
;MKLLADDLVPSIFGQVTPPAGMNFGGDDAMAGFGKLVGFGVRTFIVVASMFLLLYLLWGAFDWITSSGEKEKITKAQNKITNALIGFLLIFGVIVIFQIFAGNMLGIIKPTPEGWEFNLPVLK
;
A
#
# COMPACT_ATOMS: atom_id res chain seq x y z
N MET A 1 -39.79 1.40 20.96
CA MET A 1 -40.53 0.54 20.00
C MET A 1 -39.83 0.68 18.66
N LYS A 2 -39.09 -0.35 18.22
CA LYS A 2 -38.54 -0.40 16.87
C LYS A 2 -39.75 -0.60 15.93
N LEU A 3 -40.03 0.38 15.08
CA LEU A 3 -41.20 0.33 14.20
C LEU A 3 -40.91 -0.67 13.08
N LEU A 4 -41.86 -1.53 12.76
CA LEU A 4 -41.79 -2.52 11.67
C LEU A 4 -41.56 -1.89 10.27
N ALA A 5 -41.63 -0.56 10.18
CA ALA A 5 -41.30 0.20 8.98
C ALA A 5 -39.79 0.29 8.71
N ASP A 6 -38.94 0.28 9.75
CA ASP A 6 -37.48 0.50 9.62
C ASP A 6 -36.78 -0.64 8.86
N ASP A 7 -37.28 -1.87 9.05
CA ASP A 7 -36.79 -3.06 8.35
C ASP A 7 -37.37 -3.17 6.91
N LEU A 8 -38.39 -2.37 6.56
CA LEU A 8 -39.03 -2.37 5.22
C LEU A 8 -38.47 -1.32 4.27
N VAL A 9 -37.93 -0.20 4.77
CA VAL A 9 -37.35 0.87 3.94
C VAL A 9 -36.32 0.33 2.91
N PRO A 10 -35.39 -0.58 3.27
CA PRO A 10 -34.41 -1.10 2.31
C PRO A 10 -35.01 -1.99 1.20
N SER A 11 -36.16 -2.63 1.48
CA SER A 11 -36.82 -3.56 0.54
C SER A 11 -37.70 -2.85 -0.50
N ILE A 12 -38.18 -1.64 -0.18
CA ILE A 12 -39.06 -0.86 -1.08
C ILE A 12 -38.24 -0.01 -2.05
N PHE A 13 -37.12 0.55 -1.60
CA PHE A 13 -36.29 1.45 -2.43
C PHE A 13 -35.09 0.77 -3.07
N GLY A 14 -34.84 -0.50 -2.74
CA GLY A 14 -33.65 -1.22 -3.16
C GLY A 14 -32.38 -0.70 -2.48
N GLN A 15 -31.35 -1.52 -2.43
CA GLN A 15 -30.05 -1.11 -1.88
C GLN A 15 -29.18 -0.54 -3.01
N VAL A 16 -28.60 0.63 -2.78
CA VAL A 16 -27.57 1.21 -3.67
C VAL A 16 -26.22 0.59 -3.33
N THR A 17 -26.11 -0.74 -3.47
CA THR A 17 -24.82 -1.42 -3.33
C THR A 17 -24.01 -1.23 -4.60
N PRO A 18 -22.76 -0.72 -4.53
CA PRO A 18 -21.89 -0.63 -5.70
C PRO A 18 -21.70 -2.00 -6.36
N PRO A 19 -21.60 -2.08 -7.70
CA PRO A 19 -21.30 -3.33 -8.39
C PRO A 19 -20.06 -4.02 -7.84
N ALA A 20 -20.06 -5.37 -7.83
CA ALA A 20 -18.93 -6.16 -7.36
C ALA A 20 -17.64 -5.73 -8.07
N GLY A 21 -16.64 -5.28 -7.29
CA GLY A 21 -15.35 -4.78 -7.81
C GLY A 21 -15.20 -3.26 -7.90
N MET A 22 -16.26 -2.46 -7.75
CA MET A 22 -16.20 -0.98 -7.72
C MET A 22 -16.58 -0.36 -6.36
N ASN A 23 -16.61 -1.16 -5.28
CA ASN A 23 -16.97 -0.64 -3.96
C ASN A 23 -15.79 0.08 -3.27
N PHE A 24 -15.52 1.30 -3.73
CA PHE A 24 -14.63 2.28 -3.09
C PHE A 24 -15.37 3.09 -2.00
N GLY A 25 -16.17 2.43 -1.15
CA GLY A 25 -16.84 3.07 -0.01
C GLY A 25 -18.12 3.81 -0.36
N GLY A 26 -19.02 3.17 -1.11
CA GLY A 26 -20.31 3.76 -1.52
C GLY A 26 -21.19 4.18 -0.34
N ASP A 27 -21.09 3.47 0.79
CA ASP A 27 -21.89 3.74 2.00
C ASP A 27 -21.11 4.52 3.08
N ASP A 28 -19.77 4.48 3.04
CA ASP A 28 -18.88 5.06 4.05
C ASP A 28 -17.65 5.73 3.42
N ALA A 29 -17.64 7.07 3.40
CA ALA A 29 -16.55 7.85 2.81
C ALA A 29 -15.17 7.55 3.44
N MET A 30 -15.14 7.21 4.74
CA MET A 30 -13.90 6.86 5.44
C MET A 30 -13.33 5.52 5.00
N ALA A 31 -14.18 4.51 4.84
CA ALA A 31 -13.77 3.21 4.30
C ALA A 31 -13.32 3.34 2.83
N GLY A 32 -13.98 4.21 2.06
CA GLY A 32 -13.61 4.54 0.69
C GLY A 32 -12.21 5.17 0.57
N PHE A 33 -11.92 6.15 1.42
CA PHE A 33 -10.59 6.76 1.49
C PHE A 33 -9.51 5.72 1.84
N GLY A 34 -9.76 4.88 2.84
CA GLY A 34 -8.84 3.82 3.24
C GLY A 34 -8.50 2.85 2.11
N LYS A 35 -9.52 2.42 1.36
CA LYS A 35 -9.36 1.57 0.17
C LYS A 35 -8.55 2.27 -0.93
N LEU A 36 -8.79 3.56 -1.17
CA LEU A 36 -8.05 4.32 -2.18
C LEU A 36 -6.56 4.45 -1.81
N VAL A 37 -6.26 4.79 -0.56
CA VAL A 37 -4.88 4.87 -0.06
C VAL A 37 -4.21 3.50 -0.12
N GLY A 38 -4.89 2.45 0.35
CA GLY A 38 -4.37 1.07 0.29
C GLY A 38 -4.09 0.61 -1.14
N PHE A 39 -4.97 0.94 -2.08
CA PHE A 39 -4.75 0.68 -3.51
C PHE A 39 -3.52 1.43 -4.06
N GLY A 40 -3.38 2.71 -3.71
CA GLY A 40 -2.23 3.52 -4.13
C GLY A 40 -0.91 2.98 -3.60
N VAL A 41 -0.85 2.66 -2.30
CA VAL A 41 0.35 2.08 -1.67
C VAL A 41 0.70 0.72 -2.27
N ARG A 42 -0.29 -0.16 -2.46
CA ARG A 42 -0.06 -1.49 -3.08
C ARG A 42 0.49 -1.35 -4.50
N THR A 43 -0.11 -0.47 -5.30
CA THR A 43 0.33 -0.21 -6.68
C THR A 43 1.75 0.36 -6.69
N PHE A 44 2.04 1.31 -5.79
CA PHE A 44 3.38 1.88 -5.66
C PHE A 44 4.43 0.83 -5.30
N ILE A 45 4.16 -0.06 -4.34
CA ILE A 45 5.09 -1.13 -3.95
C ILE A 45 5.39 -2.06 -5.13
N VAL A 46 4.37 -2.45 -5.90
CA VAL A 46 4.56 -3.30 -7.10
C VAL A 46 5.50 -2.61 -8.09
N VAL A 47 5.24 -1.35 -8.41
CA VAL A 47 6.08 -0.58 -9.34
C VAL A 47 7.49 -0.40 -8.79
N ALA A 48 7.65 -0.03 -7.52
CA ALA A 48 8.95 0.14 -6.88
C ALA A 48 9.77 -1.16 -6.86
N SER A 49 9.13 -2.30 -6.59
CA SER A 49 9.79 -3.62 -6.62
C SER A 49 10.25 -4.00 -8.03
N MET A 50 9.48 -3.64 -9.06
CA MET A 50 9.89 -3.82 -10.46
C MET A 50 11.12 -2.98 -10.79
N PHE A 51 11.15 -1.71 -10.37
CA PHE A 51 12.33 -0.85 -10.55
C PHE A 51 13.55 -1.36 -9.79
N LEU A 52 13.39 -1.88 -8.57
CA LEU A 52 14.46 -2.51 -7.82
C LEU A 52 15.13 -3.63 -8.64
N LEU A 53 14.33 -4.54 -9.20
CA LEU A 53 14.84 -5.64 -10.02
C LEU A 53 15.61 -5.13 -11.23
N LEU A 54 15.07 -4.15 -11.95
CA LEU A 54 15.75 -3.55 -13.10
C LEU A 54 17.10 -2.93 -12.73
N TYR A 55 17.16 -2.19 -11.62
CA TYR A 55 18.42 -1.57 -11.16
C TYR A 55 19.44 -2.59 -10.67
N LEU A 56 19.00 -3.65 -10.01
CA LEU A 56 19.87 -4.75 -9.61
C LEU A 56 20.45 -5.48 -10.82
N LEU A 57 19.63 -5.80 -11.82
CA LEU A 57 20.08 -6.41 -13.06
C LEU A 57 21.08 -5.51 -13.80
N TRP A 58 20.82 -4.21 -13.85
CA TRP A 58 21.73 -3.27 -14.48
C TRP A 58 23.07 -3.16 -13.73
N GLY A 59 23.03 -3.08 -12.40
CA GLY A 59 24.26 -3.09 -11.58
C GLY A 59 25.06 -4.38 -11.74
N ALA A 60 24.38 -5.52 -11.78
CA ALA A 60 25.02 -6.82 -12.01
C ALA A 60 25.65 -6.91 -13.40
N PHE A 61 24.94 -6.42 -14.43
CA PHE A 61 25.47 -6.38 -15.80
C PHE A 61 26.72 -5.51 -15.90
N ASP A 62 26.71 -4.32 -15.30
CA ASP A 62 27.89 -3.43 -15.26
C ASP A 62 29.07 -4.10 -14.54
N TRP A 63 28.81 -4.86 -13.47
CA TRP A 63 29.86 -5.60 -12.76
C TRP A 63 30.48 -6.68 -13.66
N ILE A 64 29.67 -7.50 -14.32
CA ILE A 64 30.16 -8.59 -15.20
C ILE A 64 30.96 -8.02 -16.37
N THR A 65 30.53 -6.90 -16.94
CA THR A 65 31.19 -6.25 -18.09
C THR A 65 32.34 -5.32 -17.69
N SER A 66 32.65 -5.20 -16.40
CA SER A 66 33.73 -4.32 -15.91
C SER A 66 35.15 -4.77 -16.31
N SER A 67 35.31 -6.01 -16.80
CA SER A 67 36.60 -6.56 -17.28
C SER A 67 37.76 -6.43 -16.27
N GLY A 68 37.46 -6.42 -14.96
CA GLY A 68 38.45 -6.28 -13.89
C GLY A 68 38.88 -4.84 -13.56
N GLU A 69 38.32 -3.83 -14.25
CA GLU A 69 38.61 -2.43 -13.98
C GLU A 69 37.98 -1.98 -12.66
N LYS A 70 38.82 -1.59 -11.69
CA LYS A 70 38.39 -1.26 -10.31
C LYS A 70 37.31 -0.18 -10.26
N GLU A 71 37.45 0.86 -11.09
CA GLU A 71 36.49 1.98 -11.08
C GLU A 71 35.09 1.52 -11.51
N LYS A 72 35.00 0.69 -12.56
CA LYS A 72 33.73 0.14 -13.05
C LYS A 72 33.09 -0.82 -12.05
N ILE A 73 33.89 -1.67 -11.42
CA ILE A 73 33.41 -2.56 -10.36
C ILE A 73 32.82 -1.75 -9.21
N THR A 74 33.52 -0.71 -8.74
CA THR A 74 33.01 0.14 -7.65
C THR A 74 31.72 0.86 -8.04
N LYS A 75 31.63 1.38 -9.27
CA LYS A 75 30.38 1.99 -9.77
C LYS A 75 29.22 0.99 -9.81
N ALA A 76 29.47 -0.23 -10.27
CA ALA A 76 28.47 -1.29 -10.32
C ALA A 76 28.00 -1.70 -8.91
N GLN A 77 28.93 -1.88 -7.97
CA GLN A 77 28.65 -2.18 -6.56
C GLN A 77 27.84 -1.06 -5.89
N ASN A 78 28.17 0.19 -6.16
CA ASN A 78 27.41 1.34 -5.67
C ASN A 78 25.99 1.34 -6.22
N LYS A 79 25.80 1.03 -7.50
CA LYS A 79 24.45 0.92 -8.10
C LYS A 79 23.61 -0.15 -7.40
N ILE A 80 24.18 -1.34 -7.16
CA ILE A 80 23.51 -2.43 -6.45
C ILE A 80 23.18 -2.02 -5.01
N THR A 81 24.16 -1.48 -4.29
CA THR A 81 23.99 -1.06 -2.89
C THR A 81 22.92 0.01 -2.77
N ASN A 82 22.93 1.02 -3.63
CA ASN A 82 21.92 2.09 -3.62
C ASN A 82 20.52 1.56 -3.92
N ALA A 83 20.38 0.60 -4.84
CA ALA A 83 19.09 -0.04 -5.11
C ALA A 83 18.56 -0.78 -3.88
N LEU A 84 19.42 -1.53 -3.19
CA LEU A 84 19.06 -2.24 -1.95
C LEU A 84 18.72 -1.27 -0.81
N ILE A 85 19.47 -0.18 -0.64
CA ILE A 85 19.16 0.85 0.36
C ILE A 85 17.80 1.48 0.06
N GLY A 86 17.52 1.83 -1.19
CA GLY A 86 16.22 2.38 -1.59
C GLY A 86 15.06 1.44 -1.24
N PHE A 87 15.22 0.13 -1.51
CA PHE A 87 14.22 -0.86 -1.12
C PHE A 87 14.05 -0.99 0.40
N LEU A 88 15.16 -1.01 1.14
CA LEU A 88 15.15 -1.07 2.59
C LEU A 88 14.43 0.15 3.20
N LEU A 89 14.63 1.34 2.63
CA LEU A 89 13.95 2.56 3.05
C LEU A 89 12.43 2.47 2.84
N ILE A 90 11.98 2.00 1.68
CA ILE A 90 10.54 1.80 1.41
C ILE A 90 9.94 0.84 2.45
N PHE A 91 10.61 -0.29 2.69
CA PHE A 91 10.16 -1.27 3.67
C PHE A 91 10.13 -0.67 5.09
N GLY A 92 11.19 0.05 5.48
CA GLY A 92 11.29 0.72 6.77
C GLY A 92 10.17 1.73 7.00
N VAL A 93 9.84 2.55 6.01
CA VAL A 93 8.74 3.52 6.09
C VAL A 93 7.40 2.82 6.34
N ILE A 94 7.11 1.72 5.63
CA ILE A 94 5.86 0.98 5.81
C ILE A 94 5.77 0.36 7.21
N VAL A 95 6.85 -0.25 7.69
CA VAL A 95 6.89 -0.84 9.04
C VAL A 95 6.68 0.22 10.12
N ILE A 96 7.40 1.35 10.01
CA ILE A 96 7.23 2.47 10.95
C ILE A 96 5.79 2.97 10.90
N PHE A 97 5.24 3.19 9.70
CA PHE A 97 3.86 3.65 9.54
C PHE A 97 2.86 2.69 10.21
N GLN A 98 3.02 1.38 10.03
CA GLN A 98 2.14 0.38 10.65
C GLN A 98 2.23 0.39 12.18
N ILE A 99 3.43 0.51 12.75
CA ILE A 99 3.62 0.56 14.20
C ILE A 99 2.95 1.82 14.78
N PHE A 100 3.21 2.98 14.18
CA PHE A 100 2.65 4.24 14.69
C PHE A 100 1.15 4.33 14.48
N ALA A 101 0.67 4.11 13.25
CA ALA A 101 -0.73 4.32 12.91
C ALA A 101 -1.65 3.16 13.37
N GLY A 102 -1.12 1.93 13.41
CA GLY A 102 -1.85 0.77 13.90
C GLY A 102 -1.74 0.60 15.41
N ASN A 103 -0.54 0.37 15.93
CA ASN A 103 -0.36 -0.04 17.33
C ASN A 103 -0.45 1.13 18.32
N MET A 104 0.02 2.33 17.95
CA MET A 104 -0.01 3.48 18.87
C MET A 104 -1.32 4.27 18.76
N LEU A 105 -1.74 4.59 17.54
CA LEU A 105 -2.91 5.43 17.32
C LEU A 105 -4.22 4.63 17.21
N GLY A 106 -4.16 3.33 16.91
CA GLY A 106 -5.36 2.50 16.72
C GLY A 106 -6.20 2.88 15.50
N ILE A 107 -5.68 3.76 14.65
CA ILE A 107 -6.38 4.33 13.50
C ILE A 107 -6.41 3.34 12.35
N ILE A 108 -5.46 2.41 12.26
CA ILE A 108 -5.34 1.51 11.12
C ILE A 108 -5.32 0.06 11.56
N LYS A 109 -6.14 -0.79 10.94
CA LYS A 109 -6.06 -2.23 11.05
C LYS A 109 -5.61 -2.82 9.72
N PRO A 110 -4.45 -3.50 9.66
CA PRO A 110 -4.05 -4.22 8.46
C PRO A 110 -4.96 -5.44 8.29
N THR A 111 -5.80 -5.43 7.28
CA THR A 111 -6.74 -6.49 6.90
C THR A 111 -6.29 -7.09 5.55
N PRO A 112 -6.61 -8.35 5.19
CA PRO A 112 -6.22 -8.93 3.90
C PRO A 112 -6.67 -8.13 2.66
N GLU A 113 -7.71 -7.32 2.81
CA GLU A 113 -8.24 -6.45 1.74
C GLU A 113 -7.56 -5.06 1.69
N GLY A 114 -6.70 -4.72 2.65
CA GLY A 114 -5.99 -3.44 2.71
C GLY A 114 -5.89 -2.87 4.12
N TRP A 115 -5.75 -1.55 4.20
CA TRP A 115 -5.74 -0.83 5.47
C TRP A 115 -7.14 -0.32 5.79
N GLU A 116 -7.71 -0.82 6.87
CA GLU A 116 -9.00 -0.35 7.38
C GLU A 116 -8.74 0.79 8.37
N PHE A 117 -9.25 1.98 8.04
CA PHE A 117 -9.08 3.17 8.87
C PHE A 117 -10.25 3.30 9.85
N ASN A 118 -9.99 3.15 11.14
CA ASN A 118 -10.94 3.29 12.23
C ASN A 118 -10.60 4.54 13.06
N LEU A 119 -11.10 5.69 12.61
CA LEU A 119 -10.94 6.94 13.36
C LEU A 119 -12.00 7.01 14.47
N PRO A 120 -11.62 7.32 15.73
CA PRO A 120 -12.61 7.57 16.77
C PRO A 120 -13.38 8.85 16.42
N VAL A 121 -14.67 8.69 16.10
CA VAL A 121 -15.57 9.83 15.93
C VAL A 121 -15.88 10.42 17.30
N LEU A 122 -15.61 11.72 17.47
CA LEU A 122 -16.08 12.45 18.63
C LEU A 122 -17.60 12.61 18.47
N LYS A 123 -18.36 11.94 19.34
CA LYS A 123 -19.78 12.22 19.51
C LYS A 123 -19.98 13.58 20.17
#